data_AF-A0A0F9AGH9-F1
#
_entry.id   AF-A0A0F9AGH9-F1
#
_cell.length_a   1.000
_cell.length_b   1.000
_cell.length_c   1.000
_cell.angle_alpha   90.00
_cell.angle_beta   90.00
_cell.angle_gamma   90.00
#
_symmetry.space_group_name_H-M   'P 1'
#
loop_
_entity.id
_entity.type
_entity.pdbx_description
1 polymer ?
#
loop_
_entity_poly.entity_id
_entity_poly.type
_entity_poly.pdbx_seq_one_letter_code
_entity_poly.pdbx_strand_id
1 'polypeptide(L)' 'MLTKDKRDYVPGDLVTCTVPPNLPHIMIVSDRKSRAGIPLVIHNIGAGTKEEARLFEFTLTGHYRIRTQGSGNRIERDQ' A
#
# COMPACT_ATOMS: atom_id res chain seq x y z
N MET A 1 -3.53 12.14 1.44
CA MET A 1 -4.33 12.81 0.38
C MET A 1 -4.32 11.89 -0.83
N LEU A 2 -5.43 11.78 -1.57
CA LEU A 2 -5.47 11.04 -2.83
C LEU A 2 -4.89 11.90 -3.94
N THR A 3 -3.95 11.35 -4.70
CA THR A 3 -3.30 12.05 -5.81
C THR A 3 -3.19 11.12 -7.01
N LYS A 4 -2.88 11.66 -8.19
CA LYS A 4 -2.53 10.85 -9.37
C LYS A 4 -1.02 10.80 -9.60
N ASP A 5 -0.24 11.42 -8.72
CA ASP A 5 1.21 11.39 -8.82
C ASP A 5 1.75 10.15 -8.12
N LYS A 6 2.30 9.23 -8.91
CA LYS A 6 2.90 7.98 -8.42
C LYS A 6 4.01 8.18 -7.40
N ARG A 7 4.61 9.38 -7.32
CA ARG A 7 5.68 9.72 -6.36
C ARG A 7 5.17 9.90 -4.94
N ASP A 8 3.87 10.18 -4.77
CA ASP A 8 3.26 10.36 -3.45
C ASP A 8 3.01 9.04 -2.73
N TYR A 9 3.11 7.91 -3.43
CA TYR A 9 2.86 6.58 -2.92
C TYR A 9 4.21 5.89 -2.67
N VAL A 10 4.58 5.75 -1.40
CA VAL A 10 5.88 5.23 -0.98
C VAL A 10 5.74 3.86 -0.28
N PRO A 11 6.81 3.05 -0.24
CA PRO A 11 6.72 1.68 0.25
C PRO A 11 6.16 1.58 1.67
N GLY A 12 5.22 0.66 1.89
CA GLY A 12 4.49 0.48 3.14
C GLY A 12 3.31 1.43 3.35
N ASP A 13 3.01 2.33 2.42
CA ASP A 13 1.73 3.05 2.44
C ASP A 13 0.56 2.08 2.25
N LEU A 14 -0.55 2.37 2.91
CA LEU A 14 -1.81 1.68 2.74
C LEU A 14 -2.70 2.49 1.81
N VAL A 15 -3.27 1.83 0.81
CA VAL A 15 -4.26 2.43 -0.07
C VAL A 15 -5.53 1.62 -0.01
N THR A 16 -6.67 2.30 0.02
CA THR A 16 -7.98 1.64 -0.09
C THR A 16 -8.60 1.99 -1.44
N CYS A 17 -9.35 1.05 -2.01
CA CYS A 17 -10.05 1.25 -3.26
C CYS A 17 -11.37 0.47 -3.29
N THR A 18 -12.20 0.74 -4.30
CA THR A 18 -13.40 -0.04 -4.60
C THR A 18 -13.16 -0.88 -5.84
N VAL A 19 -13.28 -2.21 -5.72
CA VAL A 19 -13.20 -3.15 -6.85
C VAL A 19 -14.61 -3.56 -7.29
N PRO A 20 -14.83 -3.99 -8.54
CA PRO A 20 -16.15 -4.47 -8.97
C PRO A 20 -16.64 -5.69 -8.16
N PRO A 21 -17.95 -5.81 -7.88
CA PRO A 21 -19.05 -4.89 -8.22
C PRO A 21 -19.39 -3.91 -7.07
N ASN A 22 -18.40 -3.20 -6.51
CA ASN A 22 -18.47 -2.31 -5.33
C ASN A 22 -18.01 -2.92 -4.00
N LEU A 23 -16.93 -3.69 -4.04
CA LEU A 23 -16.30 -4.27 -2.85
C LEU A 23 -15.14 -3.36 -2.37
N PRO A 24 -15.15 -2.88 -1.11
CA PRO A 24 -14.00 -2.22 -0.51
C PRO A 24 -12.80 -3.18 -0.44
N HIS A 25 -11.61 -2.66 -0.76
CA HIS A 25 -10.37 -3.42 -0.73
C HIS A 25 -9.22 -2.55 -0.20
N ILE A 26 -8.19 -3.21 0.34
CA ILE A 26 -6.96 -2.57 0.82
C ILE A 26 -5.76 -3.19 0.10
N MET A 27 -4.80 -2.34 -0.27
CA MET A 27 -3.55 -2.74 -0.87
C MET A 27 -2.38 -2.08 -0.13
N ILE A 28 -1.21 -2.72 -0.17
CA ILE A 28 0.03 -2.20 0.41
C ILE A 28 0.94 -1.77 -0.74
N VAL A 29 1.48 -0.56 -0.68
CA VAL A 29 2.45 -0.08 -1.67
C VAL A 29 3.77 -0.83 -1.49
N SER A 30 4.23 -1.48 -2.55
CA SER A 30 5.49 -2.22 -2.58
C SER A 30 6.71 -1.28 -2.71
N ASP A 31 7.89 -1.79 -2.32
CA ASP A 31 9.19 -1.21 -2.65
C ASP A 31 9.60 -1.41 -4.12
N ARG A 32 8.93 -2.31 -4.83
CA ARG A 32 9.14 -2.56 -6.27
C ARG A 32 8.26 -1.65 -7.13
N LYS A 33 8.73 -1.41 -8.35
CA LYS A 33 8.07 -0.56 -9.35
C LYS A 33 7.98 -1.27 -10.70
N SER A 34 6.98 -0.92 -11.48
CA SER A 34 6.91 -1.28 -12.90
C SER A 34 8.01 -0.59 -13.71
N ARG A 35 8.22 -0.99 -14.97
CA ARG A 35 9.15 -0.30 -15.90
C ARG A 35 8.81 1.18 -16.09
N ALA A 36 7.56 1.57 -15.94
CA ALA A 36 7.11 2.96 -16.01
C ALA A 36 7.31 3.72 -14.68
N GLY A 37 7.90 3.09 -13.65
CA GLY A 37 8.15 3.68 -12.34
C GLY A 37 6.89 3.81 -11.46
N ILE A 38 5.81 3.10 -11.79
CA ILE A 38 4.60 3.04 -10.95
C ILE A 38 4.88 2.03 -9.82
N PRO A 39 4.70 2.40 -8.54
CA PRO A 39 4.79 1.43 -7.44
C PRO A 39 3.87 0.23 -7.67
N LEU A 40 4.40 -0.97 -7.49
CA LEU A 40 3.57 -2.16 -7.44
C LEU A 40 2.76 -2.13 -6.14
N VAL A 41 1.68 -2.89 -6.10
CA VAL A 41 0.86 -3.07 -4.90
C VAL A 41 0.76 -4.54 -4.57
N ILE A 42 0.86 -4.85 -3.28
CA ILE A 42 0.56 -6.16 -2.74
C ILE A 42 -0.92 -6.18 -2.36
N HIS A 43 -1.66 -7.14 -2.90
CA HIS A 43 -3.09 -7.28 -2.68
C HIS A 43 -3.51 -8.74 -2.85
N ASN A 44 -4.73 -9.08 -2.44
CA ASN A 44 -5.31 -10.41 -2.61
C ASN A 44 -6.65 -10.32 -3.35
N ILE A 45 -6.62 -9.78 -4.58
CA ILE A 45 -7.81 -9.65 -5.43
C ILE A 45 -7.88 -10.90 -6.31
N GLY A 46 -8.95 -11.67 -6.18
CA GLY A 46 -9.18 -12.86 -6.99
C GLY A 46 -8.31 -14.05 -6.57
N ALA A 47 -7.37 -14.46 -7.44
CA ALA A 47 -6.66 -15.74 -7.38
C ALA A 47 -5.47 -15.79 -6.40
N GLY A 48 -5.62 -15.23 -5.21
CA GLY A 48 -4.56 -15.22 -4.19
C GLY A 48 -3.73 -13.94 -4.17
N THR A 49 -2.75 -13.90 -3.25
CA THR A 49 -1.87 -12.75 -3.05
C THR A 49 -0.98 -12.52 -4.26
N LYS A 50 -0.97 -11.29 -4.76
CA LYS A 50 -0.14 -10.85 -5.88
C LYS A 50 0.56 -9.55 -5.57
N GLU A 51 1.65 -9.31 -6.30
CA GLU A 51 2.38 -8.07 -6.33
C GLU A 51 2.46 -7.57 -7.78
N GLU A 52 1.68 -6.55 -8.13
CA GLU A 52 1.51 -6.13 -9.53
C GLU A 52 1.17 -4.63 -9.67
N ALA A 53 1.26 -4.13 -10.91
CA ALA A 53 1.13 -2.71 -11.23
C ALA A 53 -0.35 -2.27 -11.31
N ARG A 54 -1.07 -2.34 -10.19
CA ARG A 54 -2.53 -2.11 -10.12
C ARG A 54 -2.92 -0.89 -9.28
N LEU A 55 -1.95 -0.10 -8.83
CA LEU A 55 -2.15 1.04 -7.90
C LEU A 55 -3.26 2.01 -8.35
N PHE A 56 -3.40 2.24 -9.65
CA PHE A 56 -4.39 3.17 -10.22
C PHE A 56 -5.43 2.50 -11.10
N GLU A 57 -5.55 1.16 -11.04
CA GLU A 57 -6.56 0.45 -11.84
C GLU A 57 -7.97 0.66 -11.29
N PHE A 58 -8.11 0.75 -9.97
CA PHE A 58 -9.38 0.93 -9.29
C PHE A 58 -9.50 2.32 -8.68
N THR A 59 -10.74 2.77 -8.47
CA THR A 59 -11.00 4.04 -7.79
C THR A 59 -10.46 3.98 -6.37
N LEU A 60 -9.40 4.75 -6.10
CA LEU A 60 -8.87 4.90 -4.76
C LEU A 60 -9.85 5.66 -3.88
N THR A 61 -10.07 5.15 -2.67
CA THR A 61 -10.94 5.71 -1.64
C THR A 61 -10.16 6.23 -0.44
N GLY A 62 -8.87 5.90 -0.32
CA GLY A 62 -8.03 6.35 0.78
C GLY A 62 -6.55 6.07 0.55
N HIS A 63 -5.71 6.86 1.22
CA HIS A 63 -4.26 6.73 1.20
C HIS A 63 -3.71 7.15 2.57
N TYR A 64 -3.00 6.23 3.23
CA TYR A 64 -2.60 6.31 4.63
C TYR A 64 -1.15 5.86 4.82
N ARG A 65 -0.41 6.62 5.64
CA ARG A 65 0.90 6.23 6.15
C ARG A 65 0.77 5.97 7.65
N ILE A 66 1.04 4.75 8.09
CA ILE A 66 1.13 4.44 9.51
C ILE A 66 2.40 5.11 10.05
N ARG A 67 2.23 6.00 11.01
CA ARG A 67 3.34 6.52 11.81
C ARG A 67 3.47 5.65 13.05
N THR A 68 4.52 4.85 13.12
CA THR A 68 4.88 4.20 14.38
C THR A 68 5.21 5.29 15.38
N GLN A 69 4.50 5.35 16.51
CA GLN A 69 5.01 6.10 17.66
C GLN A 69 6.35 5.47 18.00
N GLY A 70 7.41 6.27 18.04
CA GLY A 70 8.75 5.78 18.32
C GLY A 70 8.72 4.97 19.61
N SER A 71 9.07 3.69 19.53
CA SER A 71 9.35 2.88 20.71
C SER A 71 10.64 3.41 21.33
N GLY A 72 10.53 4.48 22.12
CA GLY A 72 11.55 4.86 23.08
C GLY A 72 11.72 3.72 24.08
N ASN A 73 12.92 3.16 24.13
CA ASN A 73 13.43 2.13 25.04
C ASN A 73 12.62 0.83 25.14
N ARG A 74 12.96 -0.13 24.27
CA ARG A 74 12.93 -1.54 24.66
C ARG A 74 14.11 -1.74 25.61
N ILE A 75 13.85 -1.84 26.91
CA ILE A 75 14.85 -2.22 27.91
C ILE A 75 15.34 -3.62 27.53
N GLU A 76 16.59 -3.72 27.09
CA GLU A 76 17.31 -4.98 26.97
C GLU A 76 17.30 -5.64 28.35
N ARG A 77 16.69 -6.83 28.45
CA ARG A 77 16.91 -7.70 29.60
C ARG A 77 18.12 -8.53 29.24
N ASP A 78 19.26 -8.20 29.83
CA ASP A 78 20.34 -9.15 30.03
C ASP A 78 19.77 -10.38 30.74
N GLN A 79 19.88 -11.53 30.07
CA GLN A 79 20.02 -12.85 30.67
C GLN A 79 21.11 -13.58 29.90
#